data_AF-A0A7U9T6L8-F1
#
_entry.id   AF-A0A7U9T6L8-F1
#
_cell.length_a   1.000
_cell.length_b   1.000
_cell.length_c   1.000
_cell.angle_alpha   90.00
_cell.angle_beta   90.00
_cell.angle_gamma   90.00
#
_symmetry.space_group_name_H-M   'P 1'
#
loop_
_entity.id
_entity.type
_entity.pdbx_description
1 polymer ?
#
loop_
_entity_poly.entity_id
_entity_poly.type
_entity_poly.pdbx_seq_one_letter_code
_entity_poly.pdbx_strand_id
1 'polypeptide(L)'
;MSGNNTKMPKGGYCLQLTRKKLFSLWMALLLLFIGVCLGVYGWMEWQADNPAREYMEYIKIAIGWGGAFVFIAMGMWTAYTSVRDAFFPQKSELANSIRSQLPYPDAAPGVLELFAMVDRDIAANGQWFEKVAVGKEWVLAEKASYIPRIRVFFGRDEIRTHRSGERVNTSRILELHILDDRRQHQITILHNPKELQALLDCISLRAPDALRRPYSEYISWIQKSDMEWENMLREYRVRQGERDMAAFQSGGGDTGINQNMILTYPDGSVTSRVTPDLIRKVLEDCLRQGEGTFSLSAGCPVEREGIRYVEMECFAGCYEYEEDFEDLSFQEMKKFGEAELFLKMTSTKDAGKAVQFGRMCQMDIPGAEGILEAWIRGEIPNMKDWEATPLFMEQEQPKKREMIPPHLGLMSPAGVFQSHDRFTLEDVAVAAEGLVDGSYQMVDLTLPGGYLWMRIHAGDASDGRCKVLVTRADTDKLRYFRNQCTHRQASDWLNAFAKGTFQPDWKEWKDYTRKAEKEYKKQRGGK
;
A
#
# COMPACT_ATOMS: atom_id res chain seq x y z
N MET A 1 20.70 35.84 6.57
CA MET A 1 19.82 36.94 6.08
C MET A 1 18.65 37.04 7.03
N SER A 2 18.42 38.21 7.60
CA SER A 2 17.41 38.45 8.65
C SER A 2 16.00 38.37 8.05
N GLY A 3 15.36 37.20 8.15
CA GLY A 3 13.96 37.04 7.81
C GLY A 3 13.09 37.87 8.75
N ASN A 4 12.17 38.66 8.19
CA ASN A 4 11.12 39.33 8.96
C ASN A 4 10.29 38.25 9.67
N ASN A 5 10.59 37.97 10.93
CA ASN A 5 9.76 37.13 11.79
C ASN A 5 8.47 37.87 12.10
N THR A 6 7.49 37.76 11.19
CA THR A 6 6.10 38.12 11.47
C THR A 6 5.65 37.26 12.64
N LYS A 7 5.41 37.89 13.81
CA LYS A 7 4.89 37.18 14.98
C LYS A 7 3.57 36.48 14.62
N MET A 8 3.43 35.23 15.03
CA MET A 8 2.25 34.41 14.78
C MET A 8 0.97 35.18 15.19
N PRO A 9 0.05 35.44 14.25
CA PRO A 9 -1.18 36.11 14.58
C PRO A 9 -2.02 35.23 15.51
N LYS A 10 -2.68 35.84 16.51
CA LYS A 10 -3.48 35.15 17.55
C LYS A 10 -4.59 34.21 17.02
N GLY A 11 -4.88 34.23 15.73
CA GLY A 11 -5.92 33.43 15.10
C GLY A 11 -5.43 32.45 14.02
N GLY A 12 -4.13 32.16 13.91
CA GLY A 12 -3.56 31.27 12.89
C GLY A 12 -3.35 31.93 11.51
N TYR A 13 -2.33 31.53 10.76
CA TYR A 13 -1.99 32.15 9.48
C TYR A 13 -2.97 31.74 8.39
N CYS A 14 -3.37 30.46 8.35
CA CYS A 14 -4.33 29.95 7.37
C CYS A 14 -5.69 30.68 7.45
N LEU A 15 -6.19 30.96 8.67
CA LEU A 15 -7.42 31.71 8.88
C LEU A 15 -7.31 33.20 8.52
N GLN A 16 -6.15 33.81 8.74
CA GLN A 16 -5.94 35.18 8.27
C GLN A 16 -5.89 35.26 6.75
N LEU A 17 -5.30 34.25 6.09
CA LEU A 17 -5.19 34.23 4.64
C LEU A 17 -6.57 34.10 3.98
N THR A 18 -7.46 33.27 4.52
CA THR A 18 -8.84 33.18 4.04
C THR A 18 -9.62 34.47 4.30
N ARG A 19 -9.41 35.13 5.44
CA ARG A 19 -10.02 36.44 5.72
C ARG A 19 -9.46 37.57 4.85
N LYS A 20 -8.20 37.49 4.42
CA LYS A 20 -7.61 38.50 3.52
C LYS A 20 -8.28 38.49 2.14
N LYS A 21 -8.91 37.38 1.74
CA LYS A 21 -9.82 37.36 0.57
C LYS A 21 -11.06 38.25 0.73
N LEU A 22 -11.42 38.75 1.92
CA LEU A 22 -12.45 39.80 2.03
C LEU A 22 -12.04 41.08 1.29
N PHE A 23 -10.74 41.35 1.14
CA PHE A 23 -10.28 42.51 0.38
C PHE A 23 -10.60 42.40 -1.12
N SER A 24 -10.76 41.18 -1.68
CA SER A 24 -11.23 41.01 -3.06
C SER A 24 -12.69 41.39 -3.26
N LEU A 25 -13.45 41.65 -2.18
CA LEU A 25 -14.79 42.26 -2.30
C LEU A 25 -14.74 43.66 -2.89
N TRP A 26 -13.65 44.42 -2.67
CA TRP A 26 -13.50 45.73 -3.29
C TRP A 26 -13.38 45.62 -4.82
N MET A 27 -12.62 44.63 -5.29
CA MET A 27 -12.54 44.32 -6.72
C MET A 27 -13.87 43.81 -7.26
N ALA A 28 -14.60 42.97 -6.49
CA ALA A 28 -15.93 42.52 -6.89
C ALA A 28 -16.91 43.70 -7.03
N LEU A 29 -16.90 44.64 -6.09
CA LEU A 29 -17.72 45.86 -6.14
C LEU A 29 -17.35 46.72 -7.35
N LEU A 30 -16.05 46.87 -7.64
CA LEU A 30 -15.57 47.58 -8.82
C LEU A 30 -16.05 46.92 -10.12
N LEU A 31 -16.00 45.58 -10.23
CA LEU A 31 -16.52 44.85 -11.39
C LEU A 31 -18.03 45.02 -11.54
N LEU A 32 -18.79 44.94 -10.45
CA LEU A 32 -20.23 45.20 -10.45
C LEU A 32 -20.53 46.64 -10.89
N PHE A 33 -19.78 47.62 -10.40
CA PHE A 33 -19.93 49.03 -10.76
C PHE A 33 -19.66 49.25 -12.26
N ILE A 34 -18.59 48.68 -12.81
CA ILE A 34 -18.31 48.71 -14.25
C ILE A 34 -19.44 48.06 -15.05
N GLY A 35 -19.93 46.91 -14.59
CA GLY A 35 -21.05 46.23 -15.23
C GLY A 35 -22.33 47.07 -15.26
N VAL A 36 -22.64 47.76 -14.16
CA VAL A 36 -23.77 48.71 -14.09
C VAL A 36 -23.54 49.89 -15.04
N CYS A 37 -22.34 50.46 -15.09
CA CYS A 37 -22.01 51.56 -16.01
C CYS A 37 -22.18 51.16 -17.48
N LEU A 38 -21.72 49.96 -17.86
CA LEU A 38 -21.90 49.41 -19.21
C LEU A 38 -23.37 49.12 -19.52
N GLY A 39 -24.15 48.69 -18.52
CA GLY A 39 -25.59 48.49 -18.66
C GLY A 39 -26.33 49.80 -18.88
N VAL A 40 -25.99 50.85 -18.13
CA VAL A 40 -26.52 52.21 -18.32
C VAL A 40 -26.12 52.76 -19.69
N TYR A 41 -24.88 52.57 -20.12
CA TYR A 41 -24.43 52.95 -21.46
C TYR A 41 -25.21 52.22 -22.56
N GLY A 42 -25.38 50.90 -22.45
CA GLY A 42 -26.17 50.10 -23.38
C GLY A 42 -27.65 50.50 -23.41
N TRP A 43 -28.21 50.91 -22.26
CA TRP A 43 -29.57 51.43 -22.14
C TRP A 43 -29.72 52.81 -22.80
N MET A 44 -28.77 53.72 -22.57
CA MET A 44 -28.77 55.06 -23.19
C MET A 44 -28.68 54.97 -24.72
N GLU A 45 -27.80 54.13 -25.27
CA GLU A 45 -27.69 53.93 -26.72
C GLU A 45 -28.91 53.22 -27.33
N TRP A 46 -29.56 52.37 -26.55
CA TRP A 46 -30.83 51.78 -26.98
C TRP A 46 -31.95 52.82 -27.09
N GLN A 47 -32.01 53.77 -26.15
CA GLN A 47 -33.02 54.85 -26.13
C GLN A 47 -32.71 56.01 -27.09
N ALA A 48 -31.47 56.14 -27.57
CA ALA A 48 -31.10 57.16 -28.55
C ALA A 48 -31.90 56.95 -29.85
N ASP A 49 -32.75 57.92 -30.16
CA ASP A 49 -33.64 57.85 -31.32
C ASP A 49 -32.86 58.22 -32.59
N ASN A 50 -32.23 57.21 -33.20
CA ASN A 50 -31.47 57.34 -34.45
C ASN A 50 -32.25 56.64 -35.58
N PRO A 51 -32.90 57.40 -36.47
CA PRO A 51 -33.74 56.84 -37.54
C PRO A 51 -32.95 56.14 -38.66
N ALA A 52 -31.61 56.24 -38.66
CA ALA A 52 -30.71 55.59 -39.62
C ALA A 52 -29.58 54.84 -38.89
N ARG A 53 -29.92 53.99 -37.91
CA ARG A 53 -28.96 53.21 -37.12
C ARG A 53 -27.99 52.43 -38.01
N GLU A 54 -26.73 52.84 -38.03
CA GLU A 54 -25.66 52.11 -38.70
C GLU A 54 -25.36 50.79 -37.99
N TYR A 55 -24.82 49.81 -38.71
CA TYR A 55 -24.39 48.51 -38.15
C TYR A 55 -23.46 48.67 -36.93
N MET A 56 -22.66 49.73 -36.92
CA MET A 56 -21.74 50.06 -35.82
C MET A 56 -22.45 50.43 -34.51
N GLU A 57 -23.67 50.97 -34.57
CA GLU A 57 -24.48 51.32 -33.39
C GLU A 57 -25.06 50.07 -32.72
N TYR A 58 -25.46 49.07 -33.51
CA TYR A 58 -25.86 47.76 -32.97
C TYR A 58 -24.71 47.05 -32.25
N ILE A 59 -23.49 47.16 -32.77
CA ILE A 59 -22.29 46.64 -32.09
C ILE A 59 -22.08 47.33 -30.75
N LYS A 60 -22.22 48.66 -30.66
CA LYS A 60 -22.08 49.40 -29.39
C LYS A 60 -23.09 48.96 -28.34
N ILE A 61 -24.35 48.79 -28.73
CA ILE A 61 -25.42 48.29 -27.85
C ILE A 61 -25.10 46.87 -27.37
N ALA A 62 -24.65 45.98 -28.28
CA ALA A 62 -24.27 44.62 -27.93
C ALA A 62 -23.07 44.57 -26.97
N ILE A 63 -22.09 45.45 -27.14
CA ILE A 63 -20.95 45.58 -26.22
C ILE A 63 -21.41 46.11 -24.86
N GLY A 64 -22.34 47.09 -24.83
CA GLY A 64 -22.90 47.62 -23.58
C GLY A 64 -23.60 46.54 -22.77
N TRP A 65 -24.60 45.88 -23.35
CA TRP A 65 -25.35 44.81 -22.67
C TRP A 65 -24.53 43.55 -22.42
N GLY A 66 -23.75 43.11 -23.41
CA GLY A 66 -22.88 41.94 -23.28
C GLY A 66 -21.79 42.15 -22.23
N GLY A 67 -21.15 43.32 -22.24
CA GLY A 67 -20.19 43.72 -21.22
C GLY A 67 -20.84 43.80 -19.84
N ALA A 68 -22.01 44.44 -19.71
CA ALA A 68 -22.76 44.50 -18.46
C ALA A 68 -23.00 43.12 -17.86
N PHE A 69 -23.52 42.18 -18.66
CA PHE A 69 -23.79 40.82 -18.21
C PHE A 69 -22.51 40.10 -17.74
N VAL A 70 -21.42 40.17 -18.51
CA VAL A 70 -20.15 39.52 -18.17
C VAL A 70 -19.56 40.09 -16.88
N PHE A 71 -19.47 41.42 -16.75
CA PHE A 71 -18.88 42.06 -15.57
C PHE A 71 -19.74 41.88 -14.33
N ILE A 72 -21.07 41.91 -14.47
CA ILE A 72 -21.99 41.63 -13.36
C ILE A 72 -21.83 40.17 -12.90
N ALA A 73 -21.84 39.20 -13.81
CA ALA A 73 -21.68 37.79 -13.46
C ALA A 73 -20.32 37.52 -12.79
N MET A 74 -19.24 38.11 -13.32
CA MET A 74 -17.90 38.00 -12.75
C MET A 74 -17.80 38.67 -11.36
N GLY A 75 -18.42 39.83 -11.18
CA GLY A 75 -18.51 40.53 -9.90
C GLY A 75 -19.30 39.73 -8.86
N MET A 76 -20.44 39.16 -9.23
CA MET A 76 -21.23 38.29 -8.33
C MET A 76 -20.45 37.02 -7.95
N TRP A 77 -19.78 36.38 -8.91
CA TRP A 77 -18.98 35.18 -8.67
C TRP A 77 -17.80 35.46 -7.71
N THR A 78 -17.08 36.55 -7.93
CA THR A 78 -15.96 36.96 -7.06
C THR A 78 -16.44 37.35 -5.66
N ALA A 79 -17.59 38.02 -5.55
CA ALA A 79 -18.22 38.32 -4.27
C ALA A 79 -18.62 37.05 -3.52
N TYR A 80 -19.33 36.13 -4.18
CA TYR A 80 -19.76 34.86 -3.61
C TYR A 80 -18.58 34.03 -3.11
N THR A 81 -17.53 33.86 -3.92
CA THR A 81 -16.34 33.07 -3.54
C THR A 81 -15.58 33.71 -2.36
N SER A 82 -15.46 35.04 -2.34
CA SER A 82 -14.79 35.76 -1.24
C SER A 82 -15.56 35.64 0.09
N VAL A 83 -16.89 35.80 0.06
CA VAL A 83 -17.75 35.62 1.25
C VAL A 83 -17.75 34.18 1.71
N ARG A 84 -17.91 33.22 0.78
CA ARG A 84 -17.89 31.78 1.09
C ARG A 84 -16.59 31.40 1.78
N ASP A 85 -15.45 31.81 1.23
CA ASP A 85 -14.14 31.43 1.78
C ASP A 85 -13.88 32.08 3.15
N ALA A 86 -14.45 33.26 3.42
CA ALA A 86 -14.31 33.96 4.70
C ALA A 86 -15.20 33.40 5.83
N PHE A 87 -16.46 33.06 5.52
CA PHE A 87 -17.44 32.59 6.52
C PHE A 87 -17.51 31.05 6.61
N PHE A 88 -17.20 30.34 5.52
CA PHE A 88 -17.17 28.88 5.45
C PHE A 88 -15.78 28.38 5.05
N PRO A 89 -14.78 28.47 5.95
CA PRO A 89 -13.40 28.11 5.64
C PRO A 89 -13.25 26.63 5.22
N GLN A 90 -14.21 25.76 5.55
CA GLN A 90 -14.32 24.36 5.06
C GLN A 90 -14.44 24.21 3.55
N LYS A 91 -15.02 25.20 2.89
CA LYS A 91 -15.18 25.21 1.43
C LYS A 91 -14.13 26.07 0.74
N SER A 92 -13.17 26.61 1.49
CA SER A 92 -12.09 27.43 0.93
C SER A 92 -11.15 26.59 0.06
N GLU A 93 -10.59 27.22 -0.97
CA GLU A 93 -9.59 26.58 -1.83
C GLU A 93 -8.35 26.12 -1.05
N LEU A 94 -7.97 26.87 -0.01
CA LEU A 94 -6.86 26.53 0.87
C LEU A 94 -7.15 25.23 1.63
N ALA A 95 -8.30 25.13 2.30
CA ALA A 95 -8.68 23.92 3.02
C ALA A 95 -8.80 22.70 2.09
N ASN A 96 -9.38 22.90 0.90
CA ASN A 96 -9.48 21.84 -0.10
C ASN A 96 -8.10 21.41 -0.63
N SER A 97 -7.17 22.35 -0.81
CA SER A 97 -5.80 22.02 -1.24
C SER A 97 -5.11 21.10 -0.22
N ILE A 98 -5.20 21.42 1.08
CA ILE A 98 -4.64 20.61 2.17
C ILE A 98 -5.33 19.25 2.24
N ARG A 99 -6.67 19.24 2.29
CA ARG A 99 -7.48 18.02 2.43
C ARG A 99 -7.20 17.01 1.33
N SER A 100 -7.11 17.48 0.08
CA SER A 100 -6.87 16.59 -1.06
C SER A 100 -5.52 15.85 -1.00
N GLN A 101 -4.56 16.37 -0.24
CA GLN A 101 -3.20 15.83 -0.13
C GLN A 101 -3.05 14.79 0.98
N LEU A 102 -4.05 14.65 1.86
CA LEU A 102 -4.05 13.65 2.92
C LEU A 102 -4.38 12.25 2.39
N PRO A 103 -3.91 11.17 3.05
CA PRO A 103 -4.19 9.79 2.63
C PRO A 103 -5.68 9.46 2.54
N TYR A 104 -6.49 10.01 3.45
CA TYR A 104 -7.96 9.84 3.49
C TYR A 104 -8.65 11.21 3.46
N PRO A 105 -8.97 11.73 2.26
CA PRO A 105 -9.56 13.06 2.12
C PRO A 105 -10.98 13.15 2.71
N ASP A 106 -11.76 12.06 2.66
CA ASP A 106 -13.15 12.02 3.15
C ASP A 106 -13.26 11.87 4.67
N ALA A 107 -12.24 11.27 5.30
CA ALA A 107 -12.10 11.17 6.76
C ALA A 107 -11.20 12.27 7.34
N ALA A 108 -10.91 13.32 6.57
CA ALA A 108 -9.99 14.37 6.98
C ALA A 108 -10.54 15.15 8.20
N PRO A 109 -9.67 15.56 9.12
CA PRO A 109 -10.07 16.28 10.32
C PRO A 109 -10.76 17.62 9.99
N GLY A 110 -11.40 18.18 11.01
CA GLY A 110 -12.07 19.48 10.89
C GLY A 110 -11.10 20.57 10.41
N VAL A 111 -11.62 21.63 9.79
CA VAL A 111 -10.76 22.69 9.21
C VAL A 111 -9.87 23.38 10.22
N LEU A 112 -10.34 23.54 11.45
CA LEU A 112 -9.54 24.11 12.52
C LEU A 112 -8.29 23.27 12.77
N GLU A 113 -8.44 21.94 12.79
CA GLU A 113 -7.32 21.01 12.96
C GLU A 113 -6.44 20.92 11.71
N LEU A 114 -7.02 20.95 10.50
CA LEU A 114 -6.27 21.01 9.24
C LEU A 114 -5.39 22.26 9.17
N PHE A 115 -5.95 23.42 9.51
CA PHE A 115 -5.20 24.67 9.55
C PHE A 115 -4.20 24.69 10.70
N ALA A 116 -4.55 24.16 11.88
CA ALA A 116 -3.62 24.05 12.99
C ALA A 116 -2.43 23.13 12.69
N MET A 117 -2.59 22.10 11.86
CA MET A 117 -1.49 21.25 11.40
C MET A 117 -0.47 22.06 10.59
N VAL A 118 -0.94 22.80 9.58
CA VAL A 118 -0.07 23.64 8.75
C VAL A 118 0.50 24.80 9.55
N ASP A 119 -0.32 25.49 10.33
CA ASP A 119 0.11 26.62 11.17
C ASP A 119 1.15 26.20 12.21
N ARG A 120 1.07 24.99 12.79
CA ARG A 120 2.11 24.46 13.70
C ARG A 120 3.44 24.24 13.00
N ASP A 121 3.43 23.65 11.80
CA ASP A 121 4.66 23.45 11.03
C ASP A 121 5.30 24.78 10.63
N ILE A 122 4.50 25.72 10.11
CA ILE A 122 4.98 27.05 9.73
C ILE A 122 5.45 27.84 10.94
N ALA A 123 4.79 27.73 12.10
CA ALA A 123 5.23 28.41 13.32
C ALA A 123 6.56 27.86 13.85
N ALA A 124 6.78 26.55 13.77
CA ALA A 124 8.00 25.92 14.27
C ALA A 124 9.19 26.01 13.30
N ASN A 125 8.94 25.86 11.99
CA ASN A 125 9.97 25.65 10.97
C ASN A 125 9.92 26.65 9.80
N GLY A 126 8.95 27.57 9.80
CA GLY A 126 8.61 28.40 8.65
C GLY A 126 9.65 29.48 8.34
N GLN A 127 10.10 29.50 7.08
CA GLN A 127 10.82 30.60 6.49
C GLN A 127 9.90 31.37 5.53
N TRP A 128 9.84 32.69 5.70
CA TRP A 128 8.94 33.55 4.93
C TRP A 128 9.68 34.21 3.76
N PHE A 129 9.08 34.07 2.58
CA PHE A 129 9.48 34.70 1.32
C PHE A 129 8.27 35.49 0.80
N GLU A 130 8.24 36.78 1.12
CA GLU A 130 7.12 37.67 0.79
C GLU A 130 5.77 37.18 1.38
N LYS A 131 4.95 36.50 0.57
CA LYS A 131 3.65 35.93 0.98
C LYS A 131 3.64 34.40 1.06
N VAL A 132 4.79 33.76 0.82
CA VAL A 132 4.97 32.31 0.84
C VAL A 132 5.74 31.93 2.09
N ALA A 133 5.27 30.94 2.84
CA ALA A 133 5.99 30.35 3.96
C ALA A 133 6.38 28.92 3.63
N VAL A 134 7.64 28.56 3.87
CA VAL A 134 8.15 27.20 3.68
C VAL A 134 8.50 26.62 5.05
N GLY A 135 7.71 25.64 5.50
CA GLY A 135 7.93 24.87 6.72
C GLY A 135 8.81 23.65 6.49
N LYS A 136 8.68 22.65 7.37
CA LYS A 136 9.33 21.34 7.22
C LYS A 136 8.48 20.41 6.34
N GLU A 137 7.17 20.49 6.50
CA GLU A 137 6.21 19.60 5.84
C GLU A 137 5.34 20.32 4.82
N TRP A 138 5.12 21.63 4.98
CA TRP A 138 4.21 22.40 4.15
C TRP A 138 4.86 23.63 3.52
N VAL A 139 4.51 23.90 2.26
CA VAL A 139 4.66 25.21 1.61
C VAL A 139 3.31 25.90 1.62
N LEU A 140 3.17 26.98 2.39
CA LEU A 140 1.95 27.76 2.53
C LEU A 140 2.02 29.02 1.66
N ALA A 141 1.10 29.11 0.70
CA ALA A 141 0.80 30.33 -0.06
C ALA A 141 -0.74 30.49 -0.11
N GLU A 142 -1.29 31.04 -1.20
CA GLU A 142 -2.75 31.06 -1.44
C GLU A 142 -3.38 29.65 -1.42
N LYS A 143 -2.57 28.65 -1.80
CA LYS A 143 -2.82 27.21 -1.61
C LYS A 143 -1.65 26.62 -0.83
N ALA A 144 -1.87 25.48 -0.16
CA ALA A 144 -0.81 24.77 0.54
C ALA A 144 -0.35 23.56 -0.28
N SER A 145 0.96 23.32 -0.32
CA SER A 145 1.56 22.12 -0.90
C SER A 145 2.30 21.32 0.18
N TYR A 146 2.07 20.02 0.22
CA TYR A 146 2.77 19.08 1.10
C TYR A 146 4.12 18.74 0.47
N ILE A 147 5.20 19.05 1.18
CA ILE A 147 6.58 18.96 0.69
C ILE A 147 6.94 17.54 0.20
N PRO A 148 6.62 16.45 0.92
CA PRO A 148 6.90 15.08 0.46
C PRO A 148 6.20 14.67 -0.83
N ARG A 149 5.24 15.48 -1.28
CA ARG A 149 4.40 15.24 -2.45
C ARG A 149 4.93 15.98 -3.69
N ILE A 150 5.69 17.05 -3.48
CA ILE A 150 6.34 17.82 -4.55
C ILE A 150 7.27 16.91 -5.36
N ARG A 151 7.09 16.90 -6.69
CA ARG A 151 7.94 16.15 -7.62
C ARG A 151 8.81 17.07 -8.45
N VAL A 152 8.24 18.16 -8.94
CA VAL A 152 8.94 19.12 -9.78
C VAL A 152 8.50 20.52 -9.41
N PHE A 153 9.43 21.47 -9.42
CA PHE A 153 9.09 22.88 -9.24
C PHE A 153 9.94 23.78 -10.15
N PHE A 154 9.37 24.92 -10.53
CA PHE A 154 9.93 25.86 -11.48
C PHE A 154 9.85 27.28 -10.94
N GLY A 155 10.91 28.05 -11.20
CA GLY A 155 10.91 29.49 -11.03
C GLY A 155 10.76 30.18 -12.37
N ARG A 156 9.71 30.98 -12.53
CA ARG A 156 9.53 31.85 -13.69
C ARG A 156 9.99 33.26 -13.33
N ASP A 157 10.99 33.74 -14.04
CA ASP A 157 11.44 35.12 -13.99
C ASP A 157 11.57 35.63 -15.42
N GLU A 158 10.51 36.27 -15.92
CA GLU A 158 10.45 36.76 -17.30
C GLU A 158 10.18 38.26 -17.31
N ILE A 159 10.95 38.99 -18.09
CA ILE A 159 10.68 40.40 -18.40
C ILE A 159 9.98 40.45 -19.75
N ARG A 160 8.70 40.84 -19.75
CA ARG A 160 7.92 41.06 -20.97
C ARG A 160 7.92 42.54 -21.32
N THR A 161 8.33 42.85 -22.55
CA THR A 161 8.26 44.20 -23.10
C THR A 161 7.10 44.27 -24.09
N HIS A 162 6.14 45.13 -23.82
CA HIS A 162 5.06 45.45 -24.73
C HIS A 162 5.29 46.85 -25.30
N ARG A 163 5.39 46.93 -26.64
CA ARG A 163 5.49 48.21 -27.34
C ARG A 163 4.09 48.62 -27.79
N SER A 164 3.61 49.76 -27.31
CA SER A 164 2.35 50.37 -27.73
C SER A 164 2.66 51.76 -28.28
N GLY A 165 2.68 51.89 -29.61
CA GLY A 165 3.15 53.08 -30.29
C GLY A 165 4.61 53.40 -29.93
N GLU A 166 4.85 54.61 -29.43
CA GLU A 166 6.18 55.12 -29.06
C GLU A 166 6.61 54.73 -27.63
N ARG A 167 5.69 54.21 -26.79
CA ARG A 167 5.99 53.81 -25.42
C ARG A 167 6.31 52.32 -25.32
N VAL A 168 7.41 52.01 -24.63
CA VAL A 168 7.80 50.65 -24.26
C VAL A 168 7.42 50.45 -22.79
N ASN A 169 6.42 49.59 -22.53
CA ASN A 169 6.08 49.15 -21.19
C ASN A 169 6.78 47.83 -20.90
N THR A 170 7.46 47.76 -19.75
CA THR A 170 8.17 46.56 -19.30
C THR A 170 7.47 46.02 -18.07
N SER A 171 6.98 44.78 -18.12
CA SER A 171 6.44 44.06 -16.97
C SER A 171 7.33 42.87 -16.64
N ARG A 172 7.57 42.63 -15.35
CA ARG A 172 8.33 41.44 -14.89
C ARG A 172 7.35 40.47 -14.25
N ILE A 173 7.37 39.23 -14.70
CA ILE A 173 6.55 38.14 -14.21
C ILE A 173 7.42 37.27 -13.32
N LEU A 174 7.01 37.13 -12.06
CA LEU A 174 7.70 36.33 -11.06
C LEU A 174 6.71 35.31 -10.50
N GLU A 175 6.91 34.04 -10.81
CA GLU A 175 5.99 32.97 -10.41
C GLU A 175 6.75 31.73 -9.94
N LEU A 176 6.25 31.11 -8.87
CA LEU A 176 6.62 29.77 -8.45
C LEU A 176 5.57 28.78 -8.96
N HIS A 177 6.02 27.75 -9.66
CA HIS A 177 5.19 26.65 -10.14
C HIS A 177 5.58 25.37 -9.41
N ILE A 178 4.62 24.72 -8.75
CA ILE A 178 4.81 23.43 -8.06
C ILE A 178 3.95 22.37 -8.75
N LEU A 179 4.54 21.22 -9.03
CA LEU A 179 3.88 20.04 -9.58
C LEU A 179 3.97 18.86 -8.60
N ASP A 180 2.79 18.39 -8.18
CA ASP A 180 2.61 17.28 -7.25
C ASP A 180 2.59 15.91 -7.96
N ASP A 181 2.69 14.80 -7.20
CA ASP A 181 2.58 13.42 -7.67
C ASP A 181 1.28 13.10 -8.42
N ARG A 182 0.19 13.77 -8.03
CA ARG A 182 -1.14 13.76 -8.68
C ARG A 182 -1.23 14.63 -9.94
N ARG A 183 -0.11 15.18 -10.43
CA ARG A 183 -0.03 16.18 -11.51
C ARG A 183 -0.86 17.44 -11.28
N GLN A 184 -1.16 17.75 -10.02
CA GLN A 184 -1.83 19.00 -9.66
C GLN A 184 -0.82 20.14 -9.74
N HIS A 185 -1.15 21.17 -10.50
CA HIS A 185 -0.30 22.35 -10.67
C HIS A 185 -0.72 23.45 -9.70
N GLN A 186 0.26 24.08 -9.05
CA GLN A 186 0.04 25.25 -8.21
C GLN A 186 0.94 26.39 -8.69
N ILE A 187 0.34 27.55 -8.93
CA ILE A 187 1.03 28.77 -9.33
C ILE A 187 0.94 29.77 -8.19
N THR A 188 2.06 30.35 -7.81
CA THR A 188 2.13 31.42 -6.81
C THR A 188 2.91 32.59 -7.38
N ILE A 189 2.26 33.76 -7.45
CA ILE A 189 2.86 34.99 -7.98
C ILE A 189 3.68 35.66 -6.86
N LEU A 190 4.88 36.14 -7.17
CA LEU A 190 5.72 36.97 -6.29
C LEU A 190 5.98 38.34 -6.93
N HIS A 191 6.49 39.29 -6.15
CA HIS A 191 6.85 40.63 -6.66
C HIS A 191 8.35 40.91 -6.57
N ASN A 192 9.09 40.18 -5.73
CA ASN A 192 10.54 40.37 -5.56
C ASN A 192 11.37 39.24 -6.19
N PRO A 193 12.25 39.52 -7.16
CA PRO A 193 13.05 38.49 -7.83
C PRO A 193 14.09 37.83 -6.92
N LYS A 194 14.63 38.56 -5.93
CA LYS A 194 15.59 37.99 -4.98
C LYS A 194 14.92 36.97 -4.07
N GLU A 195 13.69 37.24 -3.67
CA GLU A 195 12.88 36.33 -2.85
C GLU A 195 12.50 35.06 -3.64
N LEU A 196 12.23 35.17 -4.94
CA LEU A 196 11.96 34.00 -5.77
C LEU A 196 13.15 33.03 -5.79
N GLN A 197 14.38 33.50 -5.96
CA GLN A 197 15.55 32.63 -5.94
C GLN A 197 15.77 32.01 -4.56
N ALA A 198 15.69 32.81 -3.50
CA ALA A 198 15.83 32.31 -2.13
C ALA A 198 14.75 31.28 -1.76
N LEU A 199 13.52 31.47 -2.26
CA LEU A 199 12.41 30.53 -2.11
C LEU A 199 12.70 29.19 -2.82
N LEU A 200 13.20 29.23 -4.06
CA LEU A 200 13.57 28.02 -4.80
C LEU A 200 14.70 27.26 -4.11
N ASP A 201 15.69 27.98 -3.59
CA ASP A 201 16.80 27.38 -2.84
C ASP A 201 16.28 26.75 -1.52
N CYS A 202 15.37 27.42 -0.82
CA CYS A 202 14.75 26.88 0.38
C CYS A 202 13.95 25.60 0.08
N ILE A 203 13.17 25.58 -1.01
CA ILE A 203 12.44 24.39 -1.44
C ILE A 203 13.43 23.27 -1.81
N SER A 204 14.52 23.56 -2.52
CA SER A 204 15.57 22.58 -2.81
C SER A 204 16.16 21.95 -1.55
N LEU A 205 16.33 22.73 -0.47
CA LEU A 205 16.85 22.22 0.80
C LEU A 205 15.82 21.37 1.57
N ARG A 206 14.54 21.74 1.51
CA ARG A 206 13.46 21.03 2.22
C ARG A 206 12.96 19.81 1.45
N ALA A 207 13.04 19.83 0.12
CA ALA A 207 12.59 18.79 -0.79
C ALA A 207 13.74 18.38 -1.73
N PRO A 208 14.82 17.75 -1.22
CA PRO A 208 16.01 17.45 -2.01
C PRO A 208 15.76 16.51 -3.19
N ASP A 209 14.73 15.66 -3.12
CA ASP A 209 14.40 14.72 -4.22
C ASP A 209 13.49 15.36 -5.27
N ALA A 210 12.89 16.51 -5.00
CA ALA A 210 12.12 17.23 -5.99
C ALA A 210 13.05 17.82 -7.05
N LEU A 211 12.66 17.73 -8.32
CA LEU A 211 13.45 18.26 -9.43
C LEU A 211 13.19 19.76 -9.57
N ARG A 212 14.24 20.56 -9.41
CA ARG A 212 14.25 21.97 -9.84
C ARG A 212 14.48 22.03 -11.35
N ARG A 213 13.56 22.61 -12.10
CA ARG A 213 13.66 22.72 -13.57
C ARG A 213 13.46 24.16 -14.05
N PRO A 214 14.03 24.55 -15.20
CA PRO A 214 13.81 25.86 -15.77
C PRO A 214 12.38 25.98 -16.28
N TYR A 215 11.80 27.18 -16.18
CA TYR A 215 10.42 27.42 -16.62
C TYR A 215 10.18 27.13 -18.11
N SER A 216 11.23 27.17 -18.96
CA SER A 216 11.13 26.79 -20.37
C SER A 216 10.66 25.36 -20.60
N GLU A 217 10.89 24.46 -19.65
CA GLU A 217 10.44 23.06 -19.71
C GLU A 217 9.03 22.86 -19.12
N TYR A 218 8.39 23.89 -18.56
CA TYR A 218 7.12 23.76 -17.85
C TYR A 218 6.03 23.04 -18.67
N ILE A 219 5.88 23.40 -19.95
CA ILE A 219 4.86 22.81 -20.82
C ILE A 219 5.15 21.32 -21.08
N SER A 220 6.41 20.95 -21.29
CA SER A 220 6.77 19.55 -21.54
C SER A 220 6.51 18.68 -20.32
N TRP A 221 6.68 19.22 -19.11
CA TRP A 221 6.39 18.53 -17.86
C TRP A 221 4.90 18.28 -17.62
N ILE A 222 4.05 19.24 -17.96
CA ILE A 222 2.59 19.05 -17.85
C ILE A 222 2.07 18.05 -18.88
N GLN A 223 2.67 18.03 -20.07
CA GLN A 223 2.24 17.20 -21.20
C GLN A 223 2.89 15.81 -21.23
N LYS A 224 3.64 15.42 -20.19
CA LYS A 224 4.25 14.08 -20.13
C LYS A 224 3.21 12.98 -20.20
N SER A 225 3.54 11.92 -20.94
CA SER A 225 2.73 10.71 -20.97
C SER A 225 2.72 10.00 -19.61
N ASP A 226 1.73 9.13 -19.40
CA ASP A 226 1.60 8.34 -18.17
C ASP A 226 2.82 7.46 -17.90
N MET A 227 3.36 6.82 -18.93
CA MET A 227 4.58 6.02 -18.82
C MET A 227 5.81 6.87 -18.44
N GLU A 228 5.99 8.06 -19.02
CA GLU A 228 7.11 8.93 -18.66
C GLU A 228 6.99 9.46 -17.22
N TRP A 229 5.76 9.75 -16.78
CA TRP A 229 5.50 10.21 -15.43
C TRP A 229 5.77 9.12 -14.40
N GLU A 230 5.34 7.88 -14.64
CA GLU A 230 5.61 6.73 -13.77
C GLU A 230 7.11 6.45 -13.65
N ASN A 231 7.85 6.55 -14.75
CA ASN A 231 9.31 6.43 -14.73
C ASN A 231 9.95 7.51 -13.85
N MET A 232 9.52 8.77 -13.96
CA MET A 232 10.00 9.83 -13.08
C MET A 232 9.65 9.58 -11.60
N LEU A 233 8.43 9.11 -11.31
CA LEU A 233 8.05 8.73 -9.93
C LEU A 233 8.90 7.58 -9.39
N ARG A 234 9.29 6.62 -10.25
CA ARG A 234 10.24 5.56 -9.89
C ARG A 234 11.61 6.14 -9.54
N GLU A 235 12.16 7.01 -10.40
CA GLU A 235 13.44 7.68 -10.13
C GLU A 235 13.40 8.53 -8.85
N TYR A 236 12.27 9.19 -8.57
CA TYR A 236 12.05 9.91 -7.31
C TYR A 236 12.16 8.97 -6.11
N ARG A 237 11.47 7.81 -6.14
CA ARG A 237 11.53 6.81 -5.07
C ARG A 237 12.93 6.23 -4.88
N VAL A 238 13.69 6.04 -5.97
CA VAL A 238 15.09 5.58 -5.91
C VAL A 238 15.96 6.60 -5.19
N ARG A 239 15.94 7.87 -5.61
CA ARG A 239 16.69 8.95 -4.94
C ARG A 239 16.31 9.10 -3.47
N GLN A 240 15.01 8.98 -3.19
CA GLN A 240 14.51 9.01 -1.82
C GLN A 240 15.11 7.89 -0.98
N GLY A 241 15.09 6.65 -1.50
CA GLY A 241 15.68 5.48 -0.84
C GLY A 241 17.19 5.62 -0.63
N GLU A 242 17.94 6.09 -1.63
CA GLU A 242 19.39 6.32 -1.53
C GLU A 242 19.75 7.32 -0.43
N ARG A 243 19.02 8.44 -0.35
CA ARG A 243 19.25 9.46 0.69
C ARG A 243 18.84 8.97 2.07
N ASP A 244 17.73 8.25 2.20
CA ASP A 244 17.32 7.65 3.47
C ASP A 244 18.35 6.60 3.95
N MET A 245 18.92 5.82 3.03
CA MET A 245 20.04 4.91 3.31
C MET A 245 21.30 5.66 3.74
N ALA A 246 21.68 6.74 3.04
CA ALA A 246 22.83 7.55 3.39
C ALA A 246 22.67 8.25 4.76
N ALA A 247 21.46 8.73 5.07
CA ALA A 247 21.14 9.32 6.36
C ALA A 247 21.21 8.28 7.50
N PHE A 248 20.72 7.06 7.25
CA PHE A 248 20.83 5.95 8.21
C PHE A 248 22.30 5.55 8.45
N GLN A 249 23.11 5.44 7.39
CA GLN A 249 24.54 5.13 7.49
C GLN A 249 25.33 6.24 8.21
N SER A 250 24.97 7.52 7.98
CA SER A 250 25.66 8.65 8.60
C SER A 250 25.22 8.89 10.05
N GLY A 251 23.95 8.58 10.40
CA GLY A 251 23.42 8.69 11.76
C GLY A 251 23.80 7.51 12.67
N GLY A 252 24.15 6.36 12.10
CA GLY A 252 24.63 5.17 12.83
C GLY A 252 26.14 5.13 13.06
N GLY A 253 26.88 6.21 12.73
CA GLY A 253 28.34 6.24 12.79
C GLY A 253 28.97 6.09 14.19
N ASP A 254 28.18 6.16 15.26
CA ASP A 254 28.67 6.06 16.65
C ASP A 254 28.01 4.93 17.47
N THR A 255 27.01 4.25 16.90
CA THR A 255 26.39 3.07 17.51
C THR A 255 26.64 1.91 16.58
N GLY A 256 27.48 0.94 16.97
CA GLY A 256 27.82 -0.27 16.20
C GLY A 256 26.62 -1.20 15.94
N ILE A 257 25.54 -0.68 15.35
CA ILE A 257 24.36 -1.38 14.92
C ILE A 257 24.75 -2.11 13.64
N ASN A 258 25.02 -3.40 13.81
CA ASN A 258 25.34 -4.29 12.73
C ASN A 258 24.08 -4.43 11.84
N GLN A 259 24.17 -4.13 10.54
CA GLN A 259 23.06 -4.25 9.56
C GLN A 259 22.65 -5.71 9.28
N ASN A 260 23.01 -6.60 10.19
CA ASN A 260 22.89 -8.03 10.09
C ASN A 260 21.65 -8.56 10.82
N MET A 261 20.71 -7.70 11.21
CA MET A 261 19.54 -8.07 12.01
C MET A 261 18.24 -7.78 11.27
N ILE A 262 17.32 -8.74 11.33
CA ILE A 262 16.00 -8.69 10.73
C ILE A 262 14.99 -8.91 11.85
N LEU A 263 14.12 -7.92 12.05
CA LEU A 263 13.01 -7.98 13.00
C LEU A 263 11.75 -8.48 12.28
N THR A 264 11.14 -9.52 12.83
CA THR A 264 9.82 -10.02 12.46
C THR A 264 8.84 -9.61 13.55
N TYR A 265 7.85 -8.80 13.19
CA TYR A 265 6.81 -8.32 14.10
C TYR A 265 5.79 -9.42 14.43
N PRO A 266 4.96 -9.24 15.49
CA PRO A 266 3.89 -10.20 15.81
C PRO A 266 2.87 -10.41 14.69
N ASP A 267 2.68 -9.43 13.80
CA ASP A 267 1.78 -9.52 12.64
C ASP A 267 2.40 -10.26 11.43
N GLY A 268 3.65 -10.71 11.54
CA GLY A 268 4.42 -11.36 10.48
C GLY A 268 5.07 -10.41 9.47
N SER A 269 4.93 -9.09 9.64
CA SER A 269 5.69 -8.12 8.85
C SER A 269 7.17 -8.15 9.22
N VAL A 270 8.05 -7.75 8.30
CA VAL A 270 9.50 -7.89 8.45
C VAL A 270 10.22 -6.59 8.11
N THR A 271 11.23 -6.23 8.90
CA THR A 271 12.11 -5.09 8.64
C THR A 271 13.57 -5.40 8.94
N SER A 272 14.48 -4.98 8.06
CA SER A 272 15.93 -5.02 8.30
C SER A 272 16.48 -3.74 8.95
N ARG A 273 15.62 -2.74 9.21
CA ARG A 273 15.98 -1.46 9.84
C ARG A 273 15.73 -1.53 11.34
N VAL A 274 16.53 -2.33 12.04
CA VAL A 274 16.37 -2.55 13.47
C VAL A 274 17.13 -1.48 14.25
N THR A 275 16.44 -0.77 15.16
CA THR A 275 17.04 0.21 16.08
C THR A 275 16.60 -0.10 17.52
N PRO A 276 17.36 0.32 18.55
CA PRO A 276 16.96 0.11 19.95
C PRO A 276 15.57 0.67 20.26
N ASP A 277 15.27 1.88 19.78
CA ASP A 277 13.95 2.51 19.98
C ASP A 277 12.83 1.72 19.29
N LEU A 278 13.12 1.06 18.17
CA LEU A 278 12.15 0.19 17.50
C LEU A 278 11.84 -1.05 18.34
N ILE A 279 12.85 -1.69 18.94
CA ILE A 279 12.62 -2.83 19.83
C ILE A 279 11.78 -2.42 21.04
N ARG A 280 12.12 -1.29 21.67
CA ARG A 280 11.35 -0.76 22.80
C ARG A 280 9.88 -0.57 22.43
N LYS A 281 9.62 -0.03 21.24
CA LYS A 281 8.27 0.15 20.73
C LYS A 281 7.56 -1.18 20.47
N VAL A 282 8.22 -2.18 19.88
CA VAL A 282 7.61 -3.50 19.66
C VAL A 282 7.29 -4.19 20.99
N LEU A 283 8.19 -4.12 21.97
CA LEU A 283 7.92 -4.62 23.33
C LEU A 283 6.72 -3.92 23.97
N GLU A 284 6.63 -2.59 23.84
CA GLU A 284 5.46 -1.83 24.30
C GLU A 284 4.17 -2.28 23.62
N ASP A 285 4.20 -2.46 22.30
CA ASP A 285 3.04 -2.90 21.52
C ASP A 285 2.60 -4.32 21.93
N CYS A 286 3.53 -5.24 22.20
CA CYS A 286 3.23 -6.58 22.73
C CYS A 286 2.56 -6.52 24.11
N LEU A 287 3.07 -5.70 25.02
CA LEU A 287 2.52 -5.56 26.38
C LEU A 287 1.12 -4.92 26.36
N ARG A 288 0.91 -3.91 25.51
CA ARG A 288 -0.41 -3.27 25.31
C ARG A 288 -1.46 -4.23 24.76
N GLN A 289 -1.04 -5.23 23.99
CA GLN A 289 -1.93 -6.27 23.45
C GLN A 289 -2.18 -7.41 24.45
N GLY A 290 -1.57 -7.37 25.63
CA GLY A 290 -1.65 -8.41 26.67
C GLY A 290 -0.56 -9.48 26.51
N GLU A 291 -0.41 -10.02 25.31
CA GLU A 291 0.64 -10.97 24.95
C GLU A 291 1.10 -10.76 23.50
N GLY A 292 2.39 -10.98 23.23
CA GLY A 292 2.92 -10.90 21.87
C GLY A 292 4.30 -11.54 21.70
N THR A 293 4.51 -12.15 20.53
CA THR A 293 5.78 -12.78 20.14
C THR A 293 6.39 -12.03 18.95
N PHE A 294 7.68 -11.74 19.02
CA PHE A 294 8.45 -11.22 17.88
C PHE A 294 9.82 -11.88 17.83
N SER A 295 10.49 -11.83 16.68
CA SER A 295 11.81 -12.45 16.52
C SER A 295 12.84 -11.54 15.85
N LEU A 296 14.10 -11.73 16.24
CA LEU A 296 15.28 -11.05 15.71
C LEU A 296 16.22 -12.08 15.11
N SER A 297 16.19 -12.20 13.79
CA SER A 297 17.04 -13.13 13.05
C SER A 297 18.29 -12.43 12.52
N ALA A 298 19.43 -13.11 12.64
CA ALA A 298 20.69 -12.64 12.08
C ALA A 298 20.77 -13.06 10.60
N GLY A 299 20.92 -12.10 9.68
CA GLY A 299 21.05 -12.36 8.23
C GLY A 299 22.29 -13.20 7.88
N CYS A 300 23.36 -13.04 8.65
CA CYS A 300 24.56 -13.86 8.72
C CYS A 300 24.69 -14.34 10.18
N PRO A 301 24.57 -15.65 10.46
CA PRO A 301 24.66 -16.16 11.82
C PRO A 301 25.96 -15.73 12.51
N VAL A 302 25.85 -15.33 13.78
CA VAL A 302 27.05 -15.00 14.58
C VAL A 302 27.74 -16.32 14.93
N GLU A 303 29.03 -16.46 14.61
CA GLU A 303 29.81 -17.68 14.88
C GLU A 303 30.73 -17.49 16.10
N ARG A 304 30.60 -18.39 17.10
CA ARG A 304 31.54 -18.45 18.23
C ARG A 304 31.72 -19.89 18.67
N GLU A 305 32.98 -20.32 18.80
CA GLU A 305 33.34 -21.65 19.32
C GLU A 305 32.71 -22.85 18.58
N GLY A 306 32.39 -22.69 17.29
CA GLY A 306 31.74 -23.74 16.47
C GLY A 306 30.22 -23.83 16.62
N ILE A 307 29.59 -22.80 17.18
CA ILE A 307 28.15 -22.63 17.29
C ILE A 307 27.74 -21.40 16.49
N ARG A 308 26.71 -21.54 15.66
CA ARG A 308 26.05 -20.46 14.92
C ARG A 308 24.80 -20.02 15.67
N TYR A 309 24.75 -18.75 16.07
CA TYR A 309 23.58 -18.11 16.66
C TYR A 309 22.74 -17.49 15.55
N VAL A 310 21.47 -17.90 15.44
CA VAL A 310 20.66 -17.65 14.24
C VAL A 310 19.52 -16.68 14.52
N GLU A 311 18.74 -16.91 15.57
CA GLU A 311 17.53 -16.14 15.85
C GLU A 311 17.26 -16.06 17.34
N MET A 312 16.89 -14.85 17.80
CA MET A 312 16.39 -14.60 19.15
C MET A 312 14.89 -14.33 19.05
N GLU A 313 14.08 -15.18 19.66
CA GLU A 313 12.63 -15.02 19.77
C GLU A 313 12.30 -14.46 21.16
N CYS A 314 11.40 -13.50 21.21
CA CYS A 314 10.97 -12.86 22.45
C CYS A 314 9.45 -12.95 22.54
N PHE A 315 8.98 -13.61 23.59
CA PHE A 315 7.61 -13.55 24.04
C PHE A 315 7.52 -12.57 25.20
N ALA A 316 6.59 -11.62 25.15
CA ALA A 316 6.35 -10.68 26.22
C ALA A 316 4.86 -10.67 26.56
N GLY A 317 4.55 -10.76 27.86
CA GLY A 317 3.18 -10.77 28.35
C GLY A 317 3.05 -10.03 29.68
N CYS A 318 1.85 -9.48 29.94
CA CYS A 318 1.52 -8.85 31.21
C CYS A 318 0.23 -9.50 31.75
N TYR A 319 0.36 -10.28 32.83
CA TYR A 319 -0.72 -11.10 33.38
C TYR A 319 -1.12 -10.61 34.79
N GLU A 320 -1.80 -9.46 34.88
CA GLU A 320 -2.41 -9.03 36.15
C GLU A 320 -3.93 -8.94 36.05
N TYR A 321 -4.60 -9.35 37.14
CA TYR A 321 -6.05 -9.45 37.34
C TYR A 321 -6.67 -8.15 37.87
N GLU A 322 -6.30 -6.99 37.32
CA GLU A 322 -6.94 -5.72 37.70
C GLU A 322 -7.86 -5.22 36.58
N GLU A 323 -9.03 -4.70 36.97
CA GLU A 323 -10.16 -4.33 36.09
C GLU A 323 -9.87 -3.17 35.12
N ASP A 324 -8.63 -2.63 35.09
CA ASP A 324 -8.23 -1.40 34.39
C ASP A 324 -6.97 -1.58 33.51
N PHE A 325 -6.91 -2.62 32.66
CA PHE A 325 -5.78 -2.87 31.75
C PHE A 325 -5.53 -1.74 30.73
N GLU A 326 -6.54 -0.90 30.45
CA GLU A 326 -6.48 0.16 29.43
C GLU A 326 -5.76 1.45 29.91
N ASP A 327 -5.51 1.61 31.22
CA ASP A 327 -4.96 2.85 31.82
C ASP A 327 -3.54 2.70 32.41
N LEU A 328 -2.92 1.52 32.33
CA LEU A 328 -1.56 1.30 32.85
C LEU A 328 -0.51 2.07 32.02
N SER A 329 0.41 2.75 32.68
CA SER A 329 1.54 3.38 32.02
C SER A 329 2.56 2.32 31.56
N PHE A 330 3.34 2.62 30.52
CA PHE A 330 4.39 1.71 30.05
C PHE A 330 5.42 1.36 31.13
N GLN A 331 5.67 2.26 32.11
CA GLN A 331 6.54 1.93 33.24
C GLN A 331 5.95 0.90 34.19
N GLU A 332 4.63 0.91 34.39
CA GLU A 332 3.93 -0.09 35.20
C GLU A 332 3.91 -1.43 34.47
N MET A 333 3.62 -1.45 33.17
CA MET A 333 3.70 -2.67 32.35
C MET A 333 5.10 -3.29 32.37
N LYS A 334 6.18 -2.49 32.37
CA LYS A 334 7.56 -3.02 32.50
C LYS A 334 7.83 -3.68 33.85
N LYS A 335 7.14 -3.25 34.90
CA LYS A 335 7.35 -3.72 36.27
C LYS A 335 6.66 -5.05 36.53
N PHE A 336 5.49 -5.25 35.91
CA PHE A 336 4.65 -6.44 36.12
C PHE A 336 4.68 -7.42 34.93
N GLY A 337 5.19 -7.00 33.78
CA GLY A 337 5.36 -7.85 32.61
C GLY A 337 6.49 -8.86 32.79
N GLU A 338 6.30 -10.02 32.17
CA GLU A 338 7.28 -11.09 32.07
C GLU A 338 7.67 -11.28 30.61
N ALA A 339 8.94 -11.60 30.37
CA ALA A 339 9.46 -11.91 29.05
C ALA A 339 10.16 -13.26 29.04
N GLU A 340 9.96 -13.99 27.95
CA GLU A 340 10.62 -15.24 27.65
C GLU A 340 11.45 -15.09 26.38
N LEU A 341 12.76 -15.21 26.53
CA LEU A 341 13.72 -15.16 25.44
C LEU A 341 14.14 -16.56 25.03
N PHE A 342 14.12 -16.83 23.73
CA PHE A 342 14.51 -18.10 23.16
C PHE A 342 15.55 -17.91 22.05
N LEU A 343 16.77 -18.40 22.27
CA LEU A 343 17.88 -18.29 21.33
C LEU A 343 18.08 -19.59 20.56
N LYS A 344 17.88 -19.54 19.25
CA LYS A 344 18.09 -20.65 18.31
C LYS A 344 19.54 -20.72 17.85
N MET A 345 20.16 -21.88 18.03
CA MET A 345 21.56 -22.14 17.69
C MET A 345 21.70 -23.37 16.81
N THR A 346 22.76 -23.41 15.99
CA THR A 346 23.13 -24.58 15.19
C THR A 346 24.59 -24.95 15.41
N SER A 347 24.87 -26.24 15.62
CA SER A 347 26.24 -26.76 15.70
C SER A 347 26.84 -26.87 14.29
N THR A 348 28.09 -26.44 14.10
CA THR A 348 28.83 -26.62 12.84
C THR A 348 29.69 -27.88 12.81
N LYS A 349 29.75 -28.66 13.90
CA LYS A 349 30.63 -29.84 14.01
C LYS A 349 30.12 -31.08 13.28
N ASP A 350 28.82 -31.17 12.97
CA ASP A 350 28.22 -32.29 12.25
C ASP A 350 27.86 -31.91 10.83
N ALA A 351 28.82 -32.08 9.91
CA ALA A 351 28.61 -31.94 8.48
C ALA A 351 27.56 -32.95 7.99
N GLY A 352 26.30 -32.50 7.90
CA GLY A 352 25.19 -33.24 7.29
C GLY A 352 23.92 -33.38 8.13
N LYS A 353 23.94 -33.04 9.42
CA LYS A 353 22.74 -32.93 10.26
C LYS A 353 22.88 -31.69 11.13
N ALA A 354 22.29 -30.57 10.71
CA ALA A 354 22.21 -29.38 11.53
C ALA A 354 21.32 -29.69 12.75
N VAL A 355 21.93 -30.15 13.84
CA VAL A 355 21.24 -30.25 15.12
C VAL A 355 21.01 -28.81 15.56
N GLN A 356 19.78 -28.34 15.39
CA GLN A 356 19.32 -27.10 15.99
C GLN A 356 19.10 -27.38 17.47
N PHE A 357 19.59 -26.50 18.34
CA PHE A 357 19.28 -26.53 19.77
C PHE A 357 18.97 -25.13 20.24
N GLY A 358 18.03 -25.01 21.17
CA GLY A 358 17.60 -23.75 21.73
C GLY A 358 18.08 -23.59 23.17
N ARG A 359 18.16 -22.35 23.61
CA ARG A 359 18.22 -22.03 25.04
C ARG A 359 17.14 -21.01 25.36
N MET A 360 16.52 -21.18 26.52
CA MET A 360 15.38 -20.38 26.96
C MET A 360 15.66 -19.70 28.29
N CYS A 361 15.33 -18.40 28.35
CA CYS A 361 15.45 -17.42 29.43
C CYS A 361 14.10 -16.81 29.84
N GLN A 362 13.50 -17.13 30.99
CA GLN A 362 12.44 -16.29 31.56
C GLN A 362 13.05 -15.17 32.42
N MET A 363 12.57 -13.93 32.26
CA MET A 363 13.08 -12.75 32.96
C MET A 363 12.07 -11.59 32.94
N ASP A 364 12.42 -10.49 33.59
CA ASP A 364 11.67 -9.24 33.57
C ASP A 364 11.84 -8.47 32.24
N ILE A 365 10.87 -7.61 31.91
CA ILE A 365 10.91 -6.80 30.68
C ILE A 365 12.19 -5.95 30.55
N PRO A 366 12.67 -5.25 31.61
CA PRO A 366 13.92 -4.49 31.52
C PRO A 366 15.15 -5.36 31.24
N GLY A 367 15.21 -6.57 31.82
CA GLY A 367 16.26 -7.54 31.53
C GLY A 367 16.23 -8.03 30.08
N ALA A 368 15.04 -8.31 29.56
CA ALA A 368 14.86 -8.73 28.18
C ALA A 368 15.23 -7.62 27.18
N GLU A 369 14.80 -6.38 27.42
CA GLU A 369 15.17 -5.21 26.60
C GLU A 369 16.70 -5.06 26.51
N GLY A 370 17.40 -5.19 27.63
CA GLY A 370 18.86 -5.10 27.66
C GLY A 370 19.56 -6.19 26.83
N ILE A 371 19.06 -7.43 26.87
CA ILE A 371 19.60 -8.53 26.06
C ILE A 371 19.29 -8.34 24.58
N LEU A 372 18.09 -7.89 24.23
CA LEU A 372 17.70 -7.64 22.84
C LEU A 372 18.52 -6.49 22.24
N GLU A 373 18.76 -5.41 22.99
CA GLU A 373 19.62 -4.30 22.56
C GLU A 373 21.08 -4.76 22.33
N ALA A 374 21.60 -5.64 23.19
CA ALA A 374 22.91 -6.25 23.02
C ALA A 374 22.95 -7.17 21.78
N TRP A 375 21.88 -7.93 21.54
CA TRP A 375 21.74 -8.81 20.38
C TRP A 375 21.76 -8.03 19.05
N ILE A 376 21.14 -6.85 18.97
CA ILE A 376 21.24 -5.98 17.77
C ILE A 376 22.71 -5.63 17.45
N ARG A 377 23.53 -5.43 18.48
CA ARG A 377 24.96 -5.12 18.33
C ARG A 377 25.81 -6.35 17.99
N GLY A 378 25.19 -7.54 17.93
CA GLY A 378 25.86 -8.81 17.70
C GLY A 378 26.54 -9.38 18.95
N GLU A 379 26.21 -8.86 20.13
CA GLU A 379 26.71 -9.39 21.40
C GLU A 379 25.90 -10.62 21.80
N ILE A 380 26.59 -11.72 22.10
CA ILE A 380 25.96 -12.97 22.53
C ILE A 380 25.67 -12.88 24.03
N PRO A 381 24.43 -13.10 24.49
CA PRO A 381 24.09 -13.03 25.92
C PRO A 381 24.80 -14.10 26.75
N ASN A 382 24.97 -13.83 28.04
CA ASN A 382 25.46 -14.83 28.98
C ASN A 382 24.38 -15.87 29.27
N MET A 383 24.56 -17.09 28.75
CA MET A 383 23.56 -18.16 28.80
C MET A 383 23.72 -19.12 30.00
N LYS A 384 24.44 -18.74 31.07
CA LYS A 384 24.68 -19.63 32.23
C LYS A 384 23.39 -20.08 32.92
N ASP A 385 22.42 -19.18 33.01
CA ASP A 385 21.14 -19.40 33.69
C ASP A 385 20.01 -19.79 32.71
N TRP A 386 20.35 -20.08 31.46
CA TRP A 386 19.37 -20.42 30.43
C TRP A 386 19.17 -21.92 30.34
N GLU A 387 17.91 -22.35 30.31
CA GLU A 387 17.54 -23.76 30.23
C GLU A 387 17.81 -24.30 28.81
N ALA A 388 18.38 -25.50 28.74
CA ALA A 388 18.64 -26.17 27.48
C ALA A 388 17.35 -26.82 26.98
N THR A 389 16.69 -26.16 26.05
CA THR A 389 15.49 -26.70 25.41
C THR A 389 15.90 -27.38 24.11
N PRO A 390 15.73 -28.71 23.97
CA PRO A 390 15.89 -29.33 22.67
C PRO A 390 14.88 -28.67 21.72
N LEU A 391 15.38 -28.08 20.64
CA LEU A 391 14.55 -27.84 19.46
C LEU A 391 14.22 -29.25 18.96
N PHE A 392 13.14 -29.82 19.49
CA PHE A 392 12.46 -30.90 18.80
C PHE A 392 12.35 -30.43 17.36
N MET A 393 12.78 -31.30 16.42
CA MET A 393 12.46 -31.15 15.00
C MET A 393 11.12 -30.48 14.95
N GLU A 394 11.08 -29.31 14.32
CA GLU A 394 9.84 -28.75 13.81
C GLU A 394 8.98 -29.96 13.45
N GLN A 395 7.99 -30.27 14.28
CA GLN A 395 6.92 -31.13 13.83
C GLN A 395 6.46 -30.30 12.67
N GLU A 396 6.83 -30.72 11.45
CA GLU A 396 6.34 -30.14 10.21
C GLU A 396 4.90 -29.79 10.57
N GLN A 397 4.56 -28.51 10.69
CA GLN A 397 3.17 -28.10 10.74
C GLN A 397 2.55 -28.93 9.64
N PRO A 398 1.72 -29.95 9.96
CA PRO A 398 1.64 -31.16 9.16
C PRO A 398 1.47 -30.69 7.76
N LYS A 399 2.55 -30.82 6.93
CA LYS A 399 2.66 -30.16 5.62
C LYS A 399 1.28 -30.26 5.08
N LYS A 400 0.54 -29.14 4.95
CA LYS A 400 -0.85 -29.19 4.53
C LYS A 400 -0.75 -29.93 3.22
N ARG A 401 -1.05 -31.25 3.22
CA ARG A 401 -0.57 -32.15 2.18
C ARG A 401 -1.00 -31.46 0.93
N GLU A 402 -0.06 -31.06 0.07
CA GLU A 402 -0.43 -30.45 -1.20
C GLU A 402 -1.46 -31.40 -1.77
N MET A 403 -2.71 -30.95 -1.75
CA MET A 403 -3.83 -31.84 -1.95
C MET A 403 -3.71 -32.17 -3.41
N ILE A 404 -3.23 -33.38 -3.73
CA ILE A 404 -3.00 -33.78 -5.12
C ILE A 404 -4.29 -33.42 -5.85
N PRO A 405 -4.20 -32.56 -6.88
CA PRO A 405 -5.38 -32.00 -7.50
C PRO A 405 -6.25 -33.14 -8.02
N PRO A 406 -7.58 -33.00 -7.97
CA PRO A 406 -8.45 -33.99 -8.56
C PRO A 406 -8.15 -34.11 -10.05
N HIS A 407 -8.29 -35.32 -10.59
CA HIS A 407 -7.98 -35.60 -11.99
C HIS A 407 -9.13 -36.41 -12.62
N LEU A 408 -9.59 -35.96 -13.78
CA LEU A 408 -10.55 -36.66 -14.63
C LEU A 408 -9.89 -36.99 -15.97
N GLY A 409 -9.64 -38.28 -16.20
CA GLY A 409 -9.12 -38.82 -17.45
C GLY A 409 -10.22 -39.49 -18.27
N LEU A 410 -10.33 -39.15 -19.55
CA LEU A 410 -11.31 -39.71 -20.48
C LEU A 410 -10.58 -40.34 -21.66
N MET A 411 -11.00 -41.52 -22.08
CA MET A 411 -10.47 -42.17 -23.29
C MET A 411 -11.60 -42.52 -24.23
N SER A 412 -11.53 -42.04 -25.46
CA SER A 412 -12.49 -42.42 -26.52
C SER A 412 -12.18 -43.81 -27.09
N PRO A 413 -13.13 -44.46 -27.79
CA PRO A 413 -12.87 -45.72 -28.51
C PRO A 413 -11.76 -45.63 -29.56
N ALA A 414 -11.47 -44.42 -30.05
CA ALA A 414 -10.37 -44.15 -30.99
C ALA A 414 -8.98 -44.09 -30.30
N GLY A 415 -8.92 -44.28 -28.98
CA GLY A 415 -7.69 -44.24 -28.18
C GLY A 415 -7.21 -42.83 -27.85
N VAL A 416 -8.03 -41.79 -28.06
CA VAL A 416 -7.69 -40.41 -27.69
C VAL A 416 -7.89 -40.23 -26.20
N PHE A 417 -6.82 -39.86 -25.48
CA PHE A 417 -6.84 -39.59 -24.05
C PHE A 417 -6.94 -38.09 -23.76
N GLN A 418 -7.87 -37.69 -22.90
CA GLN A 418 -8.07 -36.32 -22.44
C GLN A 418 -7.91 -36.28 -20.92
N SER A 419 -7.21 -35.27 -20.42
CA SER A 419 -6.81 -35.12 -19.03
C SER A 419 -7.29 -33.77 -18.50
N HIS A 420 -8.08 -33.79 -17.43
CA HIS A 420 -8.64 -32.59 -16.83
C HIS A 420 -8.29 -32.50 -15.34
N ASP A 421 -7.51 -31.49 -14.99
CA ASP A 421 -7.12 -31.21 -13.59
C ASP A 421 -8.05 -30.17 -12.93
N ARG A 422 -9.02 -29.63 -13.69
CA ARG A 422 -10.10 -28.75 -13.24
C ARG A 422 -11.39 -29.20 -13.91
N PHE A 423 -12.32 -29.75 -13.12
CA PHE A 423 -13.62 -30.23 -13.59
C PHE A 423 -14.66 -30.06 -12.48
N THR A 424 -15.93 -30.05 -12.85
CA THR A 424 -17.09 -29.93 -11.97
C THR A 424 -17.81 -31.28 -11.86
N LEU A 425 -18.77 -31.38 -10.93
CA LEU A 425 -19.63 -32.57 -10.83
C LEU A 425 -20.48 -32.79 -12.09
N GLU A 426 -20.80 -31.71 -12.82
CA GLU A 426 -21.53 -31.78 -14.09
C GLU A 426 -20.66 -32.44 -15.17
N ASP A 427 -19.37 -32.11 -15.22
CA ASP A 427 -18.42 -32.73 -16.16
C ASP A 427 -18.27 -34.24 -15.90
N VAL A 428 -18.31 -34.67 -14.63
CA VAL A 428 -18.33 -36.10 -14.29
C VAL A 428 -19.64 -36.76 -14.70
N ALA A 429 -20.78 -36.08 -14.57
CA ALA A 429 -22.06 -36.61 -15.03
C ALA A 429 -22.07 -36.81 -16.56
N VAL A 430 -21.52 -35.86 -17.31
CA VAL A 430 -21.33 -35.99 -18.77
C VAL A 430 -20.39 -37.15 -19.10
N ALA A 431 -19.29 -37.31 -18.38
CA ALA A 431 -18.41 -38.47 -18.54
C ALA A 431 -19.11 -39.81 -18.23
N ALA A 432 -19.98 -39.82 -17.22
CA ALA A 432 -20.77 -40.98 -16.83
C ALA A 432 -21.84 -41.34 -17.86
N GLU A 433 -22.47 -40.34 -18.49
CA GLU A 433 -23.38 -40.53 -19.64
C GLU A 433 -22.61 -41.05 -20.86
N GLY A 434 -21.39 -40.52 -21.07
CA GLY A 434 -20.48 -40.94 -22.13
C GLY A 434 -20.05 -42.42 -22.06
N LEU A 435 -20.14 -43.05 -20.89
CA LEU A 435 -19.95 -44.50 -20.73
C LEU A 435 -21.17 -45.30 -21.21
N VAL A 436 -22.36 -44.72 -21.17
CA VAL A 436 -23.63 -45.38 -21.56
C VAL A 436 -23.87 -45.23 -23.06
N ASP A 437 -23.57 -44.07 -23.62
CA ASP A 437 -23.74 -43.79 -25.06
C ASP A 437 -22.58 -44.31 -25.92
N GLY A 438 -21.47 -44.75 -25.30
CA GLY A 438 -20.29 -45.32 -25.97
C GLY A 438 -19.26 -44.29 -26.42
N SER A 439 -19.40 -43.02 -26.05
CA SER A 439 -18.45 -41.94 -26.34
C SER A 439 -17.10 -42.15 -25.64
N TYR A 440 -17.09 -42.80 -24.48
CA TYR A 440 -15.89 -43.10 -23.70
C TYR A 440 -15.73 -44.60 -23.46
N GLN A 441 -14.54 -45.12 -23.79
CA GLN A 441 -14.13 -46.49 -23.51
C GLN A 441 -13.47 -46.61 -22.13
N MET A 442 -12.94 -45.51 -21.59
CA MET A 442 -12.39 -45.47 -20.24
C MET A 442 -12.64 -44.12 -19.58
N VAL A 443 -13.03 -44.15 -18.31
CA VAL A 443 -13.11 -42.97 -17.45
C VAL A 443 -12.31 -43.23 -16.18
N ASP A 444 -11.44 -42.30 -15.85
CA ASP A 444 -10.57 -42.31 -14.67
C ASP A 444 -10.89 -41.09 -13.81
N LEU A 445 -11.35 -41.30 -12.59
CA LEU A 445 -11.67 -40.22 -11.66
C LEU A 445 -10.84 -40.38 -10.39
N THR A 446 -10.01 -39.39 -10.12
CA THR A 446 -9.25 -39.23 -8.88
C THR A 446 -9.78 -38.04 -8.11
N LEU A 447 -10.21 -38.27 -6.86
CA LEU A 447 -10.73 -37.24 -5.97
C LEU A 447 -9.59 -36.42 -5.32
N PRO A 448 -9.90 -35.24 -4.78
CA PRO A 448 -8.91 -34.39 -4.11
C PRO A 448 -8.15 -35.17 -3.03
N GLY A 449 -6.82 -35.08 -3.05
CA GLY A 449 -5.93 -35.81 -2.15
C GLY A 449 -5.24 -37.00 -2.81
N GLY A 450 -5.68 -37.45 -3.99
CA GLY A 450 -4.94 -38.36 -4.87
C GLY A 450 -4.94 -39.84 -4.48
N TYR A 451 -5.61 -40.22 -3.40
CA TYR A 451 -5.68 -41.61 -2.91
C TYR A 451 -7.02 -42.29 -3.16
N LEU A 452 -8.10 -41.53 -3.36
CA LEU A 452 -9.40 -42.07 -3.77
C LEU A 452 -9.54 -41.97 -5.28
N TRP A 453 -9.56 -43.12 -5.93
CA TRP A 453 -9.56 -43.29 -7.36
C TRP A 453 -10.58 -44.34 -7.79
N MET A 454 -11.29 -44.06 -8.88
CA MET A 454 -12.17 -45.00 -9.58
C MET A 454 -11.84 -44.96 -11.07
N ARG A 455 -11.54 -46.13 -11.65
CA ARG A 455 -11.38 -46.29 -13.10
C ARG A 455 -12.38 -47.30 -13.63
N ILE A 456 -13.06 -46.90 -14.69
CA ILE A 456 -14.05 -47.71 -15.39
C ILE A 456 -13.55 -47.95 -16.79
N HIS A 457 -13.44 -49.22 -17.17
CA HIS A 457 -13.25 -49.63 -18.56
C HIS A 457 -14.59 -50.12 -19.09
N ALA A 458 -15.13 -49.39 -20.07
CA ALA A 458 -16.32 -49.82 -20.80
C ALA A 458 -16.01 -51.10 -21.59
N GLY A 459 -17.03 -51.94 -21.71
CA GLY A 459 -16.96 -53.14 -22.52
C GLY A 459 -16.88 -52.81 -24.01
N ASP A 460 -16.31 -53.70 -24.82
CA ASP A 460 -16.41 -53.58 -26.28
C ASP A 460 -17.66 -54.31 -26.80
N ALA A 461 -17.89 -54.29 -28.12
CA ALA A 461 -19.04 -54.94 -28.75
C ALA A 461 -19.11 -56.47 -28.51
N SER A 462 -18.05 -57.09 -27.96
CA SER A 462 -17.99 -58.53 -27.67
C SER A 462 -18.17 -58.88 -26.18
N ASP A 463 -17.89 -57.95 -25.26
CA ASP A 463 -18.14 -58.08 -23.81
C ASP A 463 -18.83 -56.81 -23.31
N GLY A 464 -20.17 -56.81 -23.27
CA GLY A 464 -20.97 -55.64 -22.85
C GLY A 464 -20.89 -55.27 -21.35
N ARG A 465 -19.93 -55.84 -20.60
CA ARG A 465 -19.74 -55.58 -19.17
C ARG A 465 -18.59 -54.60 -18.94
N CYS A 466 -18.84 -53.57 -18.15
CA CYS A 466 -17.83 -52.66 -17.66
C CYS A 466 -16.98 -53.32 -16.57
N LYS A 467 -15.67 -53.07 -16.58
CA LYS A 467 -14.75 -53.41 -15.48
C LYS A 467 -14.50 -52.16 -14.65
N VAL A 468 -14.88 -52.19 -13.38
CA VAL A 468 -14.71 -51.08 -12.44
C VAL A 468 -13.62 -51.43 -11.45
N LEU A 469 -12.66 -50.52 -11.30
CA LEU A 469 -11.57 -50.55 -10.34
C LEU A 469 -11.78 -49.37 -9.39
N VAL A 470 -11.81 -49.60 -8.09
CA VAL A 470 -12.06 -48.54 -7.10
C VAL A 470 -11.18 -48.75 -5.87
N THR A 471 -10.73 -47.65 -5.30
CA THR A 471 -10.02 -47.64 -4.00
C THR A 471 -10.95 -47.26 -2.86
N ARG A 472 -10.75 -47.89 -1.70
CA ARG A 472 -11.40 -47.52 -0.44
C ARG A 472 -10.35 -47.26 0.62
N ALA A 473 -10.49 -46.14 1.34
CA ALA A 473 -9.67 -45.86 2.50
C ALA A 473 -10.22 -46.61 3.72
N ASP A 474 -9.50 -47.62 4.21
CA ASP A 474 -9.77 -48.27 5.50
C ASP A 474 -8.85 -47.71 6.60
N THR A 475 -9.17 -47.98 7.87
CA THR A 475 -8.44 -47.47 9.05
C THR A 475 -6.96 -47.82 9.06
N ASP A 476 -6.55 -48.89 8.39
CA ASP A 476 -5.18 -49.40 8.38
C ASP A 476 -4.43 -49.15 7.06
N LYS A 477 -5.14 -49.12 5.92
CA LYS A 477 -4.54 -49.00 4.58
C LYS A 477 -5.56 -48.70 3.49
N LEU A 478 -5.08 -48.22 2.34
CA LEU A 478 -5.87 -48.10 1.12
C LEU A 478 -6.05 -49.49 0.48
N ARG A 479 -7.31 -49.89 0.26
CA ARG A 479 -7.66 -51.18 -0.36
C ARG A 479 -8.17 -50.99 -1.79
N TYR A 480 -7.89 -51.96 -2.64
CA TYR A 480 -8.24 -51.94 -4.06
C TYR A 480 -9.27 -53.03 -4.38
N PHE A 481 -10.39 -52.62 -4.95
CA PHE A 481 -11.52 -53.48 -5.28
C PHE A 481 -11.83 -53.44 -6.76
N ARG A 482 -12.24 -54.59 -7.30
CA ARG A 482 -12.68 -54.69 -8.68
C ARG A 482 -14.03 -55.38 -8.79
N ASN A 483 -14.85 -54.93 -9.72
CA ASN A 483 -16.14 -55.55 -10.04
C ASN A 483 -16.44 -55.45 -11.54
N GLN A 484 -17.38 -56.26 -12.00
CA GLN A 484 -17.95 -56.19 -13.34
C GLN A 484 -19.42 -55.80 -13.24
N CYS A 485 -19.84 -54.81 -14.00
CA CYS A 485 -21.21 -54.30 -13.97
C CYS A 485 -21.68 -53.89 -15.37
N THR A 486 -22.94 -53.47 -15.48
CA THR A 486 -23.46 -52.88 -16.71
C THR A 486 -22.99 -51.43 -16.88
N HIS A 487 -23.04 -50.89 -18.10
CA HIS A 487 -22.70 -49.49 -18.38
C HIS A 487 -23.53 -48.50 -17.54
N ARG A 488 -24.84 -48.77 -17.38
CA ARG A 488 -25.73 -47.96 -16.55
C ARG A 488 -25.33 -47.98 -15.07
N GLN A 489 -25.04 -49.17 -14.54
CA GLN A 489 -24.58 -49.31 -13.16
C GLN A 489 -23.20 -48.67 -12.93
N ALA A 490 -22.31 -48.73 -13.93
CA ALA A 490 -21.01 -48.05 -13.88
C ALA A 490 -21.16 -46.53 -13.84
N SER A 491 -22.09 -45.99 -14.65
CA SER A 491 -22.46 -44.57 -14.67
C SER A 491 -22.99 -44.09 -13.31
N ASP A 492 -23.94 -44.84 -12.73
CA ASP A 492 -24.50 -44.54 -11.40
C ASP A 492 -23.41 -44.58 -10.30
N TRP A 493 -22.51 -45.55 -10.36
CA TRP A 493 -21.39 -45.69 -9.43
C TRP A 493 -20.37 -44.56 -9.55
N LEU A 494 -20.04 -44.12 -10.76
CA LEU A 494 -19.13 -43.00 -10.99
C LEU A 494 -19.69 -41.70 -10.39
N ASN A 495 -20.98 -41.43 -10.63
CA ASN A 495 -21.68 -40.28 -10.07
C ASN A 495 -21.76 -40.33 -8.53
N ALA A 496 -22.06 -41.50 -7.96
CA ALA A 496 -22.07 -41.68 -6.52
C ALA A 496 -20.67 -41.52 -5.90
N PHE A 497 -19.62 -41.94 -6.62
CA PHE A 497 -18.23 -41.82 -6.17
C PHE A 497 -17.77 -40.36 -6.16
N ALA A 498 -18.08 -39.61 -7.21
CA ALA A 498 -17.81 -38.17 -7.29
C ALA A 498 -18.47 -37.36 -6.16
N LYS A 499 -19.67 -37.77 -5.74
CA LYS A 499 -20.44 -37.13 -4.65
C LYS A 499 -20.05 -37.63 -3.25
N GLY A 500 -19.17 -38.62 -3.14
CA GLY A 500 -18.79 -39.24 -1.87
C GLY A 500 -19.87 -40.13 -1.24
N THR A 501 -20.94 -40.45 -1.96
CA THR A 501 -22.07 -41.28 -1.48
C THR A 501 -21.96 -42.74 -1.93
N PHE A 502 -20.83 -43.13 -2.53
CA PHE A 502 -20.62 -44.49 -3.02
C PHE A 502 -20.41 -45.50 -1.89
N GLN A 503 -21.44 -46.30 -1.63
CA GLN A 503 -21.42 -47.38 -0.62
C GLN A 503 -22.00 -48.67 -1.23
N PRO A 504 -21.24 -49.40 -2.06
CA PRO A 504 -21.70 -50.66 -2.61
C PRO A 504 -21.68 -51.79 -1.55
N ASP A 505 -22.38 -52.89 -1.82
CA ASP A 505 -22.16 -54.12 -1.04
C ASP A 505 -20.79 -54.71 -1.36
N TRP A 506 -19.82 -54.44 -0.49
CA TRP A 506 -18.44 -54.88 -0.66
C TRP A 506 -18.25 -56.40 -0.69
N LYS A 507 -19.26 -57.20 -0.31
CA LYS A 507 -19.21 -58.66 -0.45
C LYS A 507 -19.20 -59.11 -1.92
N GLU A 508 -19.77 -58.31 -2.81
CA GLU A 508 -19.82 -58.57 -4.25
C GLU A 508 -18.55 -58.11 -4.99
N TRP A 509 -17.64 -57.42 -4.28
CA TRP A 509 -16.41 -56.88 -4.86
C TRP A 509 -15.21 -57.76 -4.55
N LYS A 510 -14.39 -57.99 -5.58
CA LYS A 510 -13.16 -58.77 -5.40
C LYS A 510 -12.02 -57.86 -4.93
N ASP A 511 -11.56 -58.09 -3.72
CA ASP A 511 -10.34 -57.46 -3.19
C ASP A 511 -9.11 -57.98 -3.96
N TYR A 512 -8.34 -57.06 -4.54
CA TYR A 512 -7.07 -57.36 -5.23
C TYR A 512 -5.89 -56.55 -4.67
N THR A 513 -6.01 -55.99 -3.47
CA THR A 513 -5.03 -55.12 -2.79
C THR A 513 -3.61 -55.71 -2.81
N ARG A 514 -3.43 -56.99 -2.44
CA ARG A 514 -2.12 -57.66 -2.45
C ARG A 514 -1.48 -57.75 -3.85
N LYS A 515 -2.30 -57.83 -4.91
CA LYS A 515 -1.83 -57.88 -6.30
C LYS A 515 -1.46 -56.48 -6.78
N ALA A 516 -2.29 -55.48 -6.47
CA ALA A 516 -2.02 -54.07 -6.77
C ALA A 516 -0.72 -53.58 -6.11
N GLU A 517 -0.49 -53.91 -4.83
CA GLU A 517 0.74 -53.57 -4.11
C GLU A 517 2.00 -54.18 -4.76
N LYS A 518 1.91 -55.41 -5.27
CA LYS A 518 3.02 -56.07 -5.99
C LYS A 518 3.31 -55.40 -7.34
N GLU A 519 2.26 -55.03 -8.08
CA GLU A 519 2.40 -54.33 -9.36
C GLU A 519 2.96 -52.91 -9.17
N TYR A 520 2.51 -52.19 -8.14
CA TYR A 520 3.02 -50.87 -7.78
C TYR A 520 4.50 -50.90 -7.37
N LYS A 521 4.92 -51.90 -6.58
CA LYS A 521 6.34 -52.11 -6.24
C LYS A 521 7.19 -52.43 -7.48
N LYS A 522 6.65 -53.17 -8.44
CA LYS A 522 7.35 -53.50 -9.70
C LYS A 522 7.53 -52.28 -10.61
N GLN A 523 6.58 -51.34 -10.62
CA GLN A 523 6.68 -50.08 -11.38
C GLN A 523 7.67 -49.08 -10.76
N ARG A 524 7.85 -49.10 -9.43
CA ARG A 524 8.79 -48.22 -8.72
C ARG A 524 10.23 -48.73 -8.65
N GLY A 525 10.45 -50.06 -8.72
CA GLY A 525 11.77 -50.69 -8.73
C GLY A 525 12.44 -50.76 -10.11
N GLY A 526 11.87 -50.12 -11.13
CA GLY A 526 12.38 -50.05 -12.50
C GLY A 526 12.81 -48.63 -12.90
N LYS A 527 13.40 -47.87 -11.97
CA LYS A 527 14.15 -46.65 -12.25
C LYS A 527 15.50 -46.73 -11.57
#